data_AF-A0AAJ7DUF6-F1
#
_entry.id   AF-A0AAJ7DUF6-F1
#
_cell.length_a   1.000
_cell.length_b   1.000
_cell.length_c   1.000
_cell.angle_alpha   90.00
_cell.angle_beta   90.00
_cell.angle_gamma   90.00
#
_symmetry.space_group_name_H-M   'P 1'
#
loop_
_entity.id
_entity.type
_entity.pdbx_description
1 polymer ?
#
loop_
_entity_poly.entity_id
_entity_poly.type
_entity_poly.pdbx_seq_one_letter_code
_entity_poly.pdbx_strand_id
1 'polypeptide(L)'
;MTGKRLRTRDPSQWNNNLDFKPSNIRIWIHNRNVGKLQQVLWEGHGSKLRCETSNNVRVKRFLEAVPFIMGTIKDIHLATIKNDIEGFRKSVEEPVSPIILSSKDNNGLNVLHKAAGFGYVELAQEILSKYPAIINAQDNEGKTPLHYAAICKDGGIMYDLLVDYGADENKMDNRQKPAIFYKSRASDMDMASLVMIPDAPRVSSLTYPRNWDWRIIETDQPLTRIKHTGNNADDDSAFGSAESAKLAEDASTEVLTIITLRMSLEARLFTIPDD
;
A
#
# COMPACT_ATOMS: atom_id res chain seq x y z
N MET A 1 -16.87 -12.42 31.50
CA MET A 1 -16.92 -11.14 30.76
C MET A 1 -16.03 -11.28 29.54
N THR A 2 -16.65 -11.44 28.37
CA THR A 2 -16.03 -11.80 27.10
C THR A 2 -15.36 -10.60 26.43
N GLY A 3 -14.04 -10.53 26.49
CA GLY A 3 -13.24 -9.51 25.79
C GLY A 3 -13.27 -9.73 24.28
N LYS A 4 -13.94 -8.85 23.55
CA LYS A 4 -13.92 -8.83 22.08
C LYS A 4 -12.55 -8.32 21.63
N ARG A 5 -11.67 -9.25 21.22
CA ARG A 5 -10.44 -8.96 20.47
C ARG A 5 -10.76 -8.03 19.30
N LEU A 6 -10.15 -6.86 19.26
CA LEU A 6 -10.02 -6.06 18.04
C LEU A 6 -9.24 -6.92 17.04
N ARG A 7 -9.94 -7.41 16.02
CA ARG A 7 -9.31 -8.11 14.90
C ARG A 7 -8.63 -7.04 14.03
N THR A 8 -7.33 -6.85 14.21
CA THR A 8 -6.50 -6.32 13.13
C THR A 8 -6.68 -7.24 11.94
N ARG A 9 -7.11 -6.68 10.82
CA ARG A 9 -7.53 -7.45 9.64
C ARG A 9 -6.27 -7.93 8.95
N ASP A 10 -5.99 -9.22 9.07
CA ASP A 10 -4.93 -9.91 8.34
C ASP A 10 -5.17 -9.74 6.81
N PRO A 11 -4.26 -9.08 6.07
CA PRO A 11 -4.36 -8.91 4.61
C PRO A 11 -4.48 -10.23 3.84
N SER A 12 -4.11 -11.36 4.46
CA SER A 12 -4.20 -12.69 3.86
C SER A 12 -5.64 -13.19 3.66
N GLN A 13 -6.65 -12.56 4.28
CA GLN A 13 -8.07 -12.96 4.15
C GLN A 13 -8.79 -12.34 2.95
N TRP A 14 -8.08 -11.75 1.99
CA TRP A 14 -8.68 -11.20 0.77
C TRP A 14 -8.90 -12.21 -0.36
N ASN A 15 -8.62 -13.50 -0.12
CA ASN A 15 -8.74 -14.56 -1.11
C ASN A 15 -10.20 -15.04 -1.35
N ASN A 16 -11.14 -14.10 -1.42
CA ASN A 16 -12.40 -14.32 -2.11
C ASN A 16 -12.19 -13.80 -3.52
N ASN A 17 -12.18 -14.69 -4.51
CA ASN A 17 -12.08 -14.40 -5.94
C ASN A 17 -13.11 -13.32 -6.32
N LEU A 18 -12.70 -12.04 -6.24
CA LEU A 18 -13.58 -10.89 -6.42
C LEU A 18 -13.75 -10.70 -7.92
N ASP A 19 -14.90 -11.14 -8.41
CA ASP A 19 -15.25 -10.97 -9.80
C ASP A 19 -15.60 -9.50 -10.09
N PHE A 20 -14.68 -8.77 -10.72
CA PHE A 20 -14.80 -7.33 -11.03
C PHE A 20 -15.71 -7.05 -12.23
N LYS A 21 -16.85 -7.76 -12.32
CA LYS A 21 -17.90 -7.48 -13.29
C LYS A 21 -18.61 -6.17 -12.98
N PRO A 22 -19.03 -5.39 -14.00
CA PRO A 22 -19.80 -4.15 -13.80
C PRO A 22 -21.06 -4.34 -12.92
N SER A 23 -21.73 -5.51 -13.03
CA SER A 23 -22.88 -5.85 -12.18
C SER A 23 -22.52 -5.90 -10.69
N ASN A 24 -21.40 -6.53 -10.33
CA ASN A 24 -20.95 -6.64 -8.94
C ASN A 24 -20.54 -5.27 -8.38
N ILE A 25 -19.88 -4.45 -9.18
CA ILE A 25 -19.50 -3.08 -8.81
C ILE A 25 -20.75 -2.27 -8.46
N ARG A 26 -21.80 -2.33 -9.28
CA ARG A 26 -23.08 -1.66 -9.01
C ARG A 26 -23.74 -2.13 -7.71
N ILE A 27 -23.66 -3.43 -7.40
CA ILE A 27 -24.14 -3.98 -6.12
C ILE A 27 -23.35 -3.37 -4.96
N TRP A 28 -22.02 -3.25 -5.07
CA TRP A 28 -21.19 -2.67 -4.01
C TRP A 28 -21.45 -1.17 -3.82
N ILE A 29 -21.73 -0.45 -4.91
CA ILE A 29 -22.16 0.96 -4.88
C ILE A 29 -23.49 1.08 -4.13
N HIS A 30 -24.48 0.25 -4.46
CA HIS A 30 -25.77 0.23 -3.79
C HIS A 30 -25.62 -0.09 -2.29
N ASN A 31 -24.79 -1.07 -1.97
CA ASN A 31 -24.52 -1.51 -0.60
C ASN A 31 -23.56 -0.58 0.16
N ARG A 32 -23.10 0.52 -0.47
CA ARG A 32 -22.21 1.53 0.12
C ARG A 32 -20.88 0.95 0.61
N ASN A 33 -20.44 -0.15 0.01
CA ASN A 33 -19.22 -0.85 0.41
C ASN A 33 -18.01 -0.19 -0.26
N VAL A 34 -17.52 0.89 0.33
CA VAL A 34 -16.36 1.62 -0.20
C VAL A 34 -15.11 0.74 -0.17
N GLY A 35 -14.95 -0.16 0.82
CA GLY A 35 -13.80 -1.06 0.89
C GLY A 35 -13.64 -1.97 -0.34
N LYS A 36 -14.74 -2.59 -0.81
CA LYS A 36 -14.71 -3.38 -2.06
C LYS A 36 -14.45 -2.50 -3.29
N LEU A 37 -14.99 -1.29 -3.32
CA LEU A 37 -14.76 -0.35 -4.42
C LEU A 37 -13.31 0.16 -4.46
N GLN A 38 -12.66 0.32 -3.31
CA GLN A 38 -11.23 0.63 -3.23
C GLN A 38 -10.40 -0.54 -3.74
N GLN A 39 -10.77 -1.77 -3.39
CA GLN A 39 -10.06 -2.95 -3.88
C GLN A 39 -10.08 -3.03 -5.41
N VAL A 40 -11.18 -2.66 -6.06
CA VAL A 40 -11.23 -2.52 -7.54
C VAL A 40 -10.13 -1.58 -8.05
N LEU A 41 -9.86 -0.49 -7.33
CA LEU A 41 -8.83 0.48 -7.69
C LEU A 41 -7.43 -0.07 -7.46
N TRP A 42 -7.19 -0.71 -6.30
CA TRP A 42 -5.89 -1.29 -5.94
C TRP A 42 -5.51 -2.49 -6.82
N GLU A 43 -6.47 -3.24 -7.33
CA GLU A 43 -6.24 -4.34 -8.29
C GLU A 43 -6.09 -3.85 -9.74
N GLY A 44 -5.96 -2.53 -9.97
CA GLY A 44 -5.72 -1.96 -11.30
C GLY A 44 -6.97 -1.84 -12.19
N HIS A 45 -8.17 -2.02 -11.64
CA HIS A 45 -9.43 -1.96 -12.39
C HIS A 45 -10.19 -0.64 -12.26
N GLY A 46 -9.50 0.45 -11.89
CA GLY A 46 -10.10 1.78 -11.68
C GLY A 46 -10.93 2.30 -12.87
N SER A 47 -10.59 1.95 -14.11
CA SER A 47 -11.35 2.33 -15.30
C SER A 47 -12.81 1.88 -15.28
N LYS A 48 -13.13 0.78 -14.58
CA LYS A 48 -14.51 0.28 -14.44
C LYS A 48 -15.39 1.17 -13.55
N LEU A 49 -14.79 1.96 -12.67
CA LEU A 49 -15.51 2.84 -11.74
C LEU A 49 -15.86 4.20 -12.35
N ARG A 50 -15.22 4.57 -13.46
CA ARG A 50 -15.30 5.92 -14.06
C ARG A 50 -16.69 6.33 -14.52
N CYS A 51 -17.48 5.37 -15.01
CA CYS A 51 -18.81 5.64 -15.55
C CYS A 51 -19.93 5.41 -14.54
N GLU A 52 -19.59 4.98 -13.33
CA GLU A 52 -20.56 4.67 -12.30
C GLU A 52 -20.89 5.92 -11.48
N THR A 53 -22.13 6.01 -11.01
CA THR A 53 -22.61 7.13 -10.20
C THR A 53 -23.37 6.63 -8.98
N SER A 54 -23.42 7.45 -7.93
CA SER A 54 -24.16 7.12 -6.71
C SER A 54 -24.81 8.36 -6.12
N ASN A 55 -25.98 8.17 -5.51
CA ASN A 55 -26.66 9.20 -4.72
C ASN A 55 -26.11 9.30 -3.30
N ASN A 56 -25.34 8.31 -2.84
CA ASN A 56 -24.73 8.35 -1.53
C ASN A 56 -23.53 9.32 -1.54
N VAL A 57 -23.53 10.32 -0.65
CA VAL A 57 -22.48 11.35 -0.59
C VAL A 57 -21.08 10.75 -0.45
N ARG A 58 -20.91 9.69 0.34
CA ARG A 58 -19.62 9.05 0.59
C ARG A 58 -19.11 8.32 -0.65
N VAL A 59 -19.96 7.50 -1.27
CA VAL A 59 -19.59 6.77 -2.50
C VAL A 59 -19.40 7.74 -3.67
N LYS A 60 -20.23 8.78 -3.77
CA LYS A 60 -20.09 9.84 -4.77
C LYS A 60 -18.74 10.55 -4.67
N ARG A 61 -18.34 10.98 -3.47
CA ARG A 61 -17.01 11.58 -3.23
C ARG A 61 -15.87 10.65 -3.63
N PHE A 62 -15.99 9.36 -3.31
CA PHE A 62 -15.02 8.35 -3.74
C PHE A 62 -14.93 8.24 -5.26
N LEU A 63 -16.07 8.08 -5.95
CA LEU A 63 -16.11 7.98 -7.42
C LEU A 63 -15.59 9.25 -8.11
N GLU A 64 -15.86 10.43 -7.55
CA GLU A 64 -15.31 11.72 -8.03
C GLU A 64 -13.78 11.79 -7.87
N ALA A 65 -13.21 11.15 -6.85
CA ALA A 65 -11.77 11.12 -6.61
C ALA A 65 -11.03 10.04 -7.39
N VAL A 66 -11.71 8.98 -7.86
CA VAL A 66 -11.08 7.86 -8.60
C VAL A 66 -10.12 8.31 -9.71
N PRO A 67 -10.48 9.24 -10.62
CA PRO A 67 -9.58 9.70 -11.67
C PRO A 67 -8.26 10.30 -11.15
N PHE A 68 -8.32 11.00 -10.01
CA PHE A 68 -7.16 11.63 -9.38
C PHE A 68 -6.30 10.59 -8.67
N ILE A 69 -6.90 9.63 -7.97
CA ILE A 69 -6.18 8.52 -7.36
C ILE A 69 -5.45 7.70 -8.43
N MET A 70 -6.11 7.40 -9.56
CA MET A 70 -5.46 6.74 -10.70
C MET A 70 -4.27 7.55 -11.23
N GLY A 71 -4.38 8.89 -11.28
CA GLY A 71 -3.27 9.78 -11.61
C GLY A 71 -2.10 9.64 -10.64
N THR A 72 -2.36 9.67 -9.32
CA THR A 72 -1.32 9.47 -8.31
C THR A 72 -0.68 8.09 -8.41
N ILE A 73 -1.46 7.02 -8.60
CA ILE A 73 -0.93 5.66 -8.82
C ILE A 73 0.02 5.66 -10.02
N LYS A 74 -0.42 6.25 -11.15
CA LYS A 74 0.41 6.37 -12.34
C LYS A 74 1.72 7.12 -12.07
N ASP A 75 1.67 8.23 -11.35
CA ASP A 75 2.85 9.04 -11.03
C ASP A 75 3.84 8.27 -10.13
N ILE A 76 3.35 7.54 -9.13
CA ILE A 76 4.18 6.70 -8.25
C ILE A 76 4.86 5.58 -9.06
N HIS A 77 4.10 4.88 -9.91
CA HIS A 77 4.65 3.83 -10.78
C HIS A 77 5.68 4.41 -11.77
N LEU A 78 5.41 5.59 -12.33
CA LEU A 78 6.34 6.28 -13.23
C LEU A 78 7.63 6.72 -12.53
N ALA A 79 7.52 7.29 -11.32
CA ALA A 79 8.66 7.66 -10.50
C ALA A 79 9.52 6.45 -10.15
N THR A 80 8.87 5.32 -9.84
CA THR A 80 9.55 4.04 -9.57
C THR A 80 10.34 3.54 -10.77
N ILE A 81 9.75 3.57 -11.98
CA ILE A 81 10.42 3.14 -13.21
C ILE A 81 11.61 4.05 -13.56
N LYS A 82 11.51 5.35 -13.25
CA LYS A 82 12.58 6.33 -13.50
C LYS A 82 13.64 6.36 -12.40
N ASN A 83 13.44 5.64 -11.30
CA ASN A 83 14.20 5.77 -10.06
C ASN A 83 14.24 7.22 -9.52
N ASP A 84 13.14 7.95 -9.67
CA ASP A 84 13.00 9.33 -9.17
C ASP A 84 12.47 9.30 -7.73
N ILE A 85 13.39 9.25 -6.76
CA ILE A 85 13.08 9.18 -5.32
C ILE A 85 12.34 10.44 -4.87
N GLU A 86 12.73 11.62 -5.38
CA GLU A 86 12.11 12.88 -4.99
C GLU A 86 10.68 12.99 -5.55
N GLY A 87 10.49 12.61 -6.82
CA GLY A 87 9.18 12.48 -7.42
C GLY A 87 8.29 11.48 -6.66
N PHE A 88 8.85 10.34 -6.25
CA PHE A 88 8.14 9.36 -5.43
C PHE A 88 7.71 9.94 -4.08
N ARG A 89 8.63 10.59 -3.34
CA ARG A 89 8.33 11.21 -2.04
C ARG A 89 7.24 12.25 -2.14
N LYS A 90 7.28 13.09 -3.18
CA LYS A 90 6.24 14.10 -3.47
C LYS A 90 4.89 13.47 -3.79
N SER A 91 4.85 12.37 -4.55
CA SER A 91 3.61 11.67 -4.88
C SER A 91 3.00 10.92 -3.68
N VAL A 92 3.80 10.59 -2.68
CA VAL A 92 3.40 9.89 -1.44
C VAL A 92 3.44 10.85 -0.23
N GLU A 93 3.43 12.15 -0.47
CA GLU A 93 3.36 13.16 0.59
C GLU A 93 1.94 13.19 1.19
N GLU A 94 1.84 13.45 2.50
CA GLU A 94 0.57 13.60 3.21
C GLU A 94 -0.33 14.63 2.48
N PRO A 95 -1.62 14.33 2.20
CA PRO A 95 -2.49 13.39 2.92
C PRO A 95 -2.66 12.00 2.27
N VAL A 96 -1.76 11.56 1.38
CA VAL A 96 -1.94 10.31 0.63
C VAL A 96 -1.76 9.08 1.53
N SER A 97 -2.78 8.21 1.59
CA SER A 97 -2.74 7.00 2.41
C SER A 97 -1.70 5.99 1.89
N PRO A 98 -0.82 5.40 2.75
CA PRO A 98 0.23 4.46 2.33
C PRO A 98 -0.27 3.21 1.61
N ILE A 99 -1.55 2.85 1.78
CA ILE A 99 -2.19 1.74 1.05
C ILE A 99 -2.11 1.91 -0.46
N ILE A 100 -1.97 3.14 -0.98
CA ILE A 100 -1.83 3.40 -2.42
C ILE A 100 -0.64 2.66 -3.03
N LEU A 101 0.41 2.37 -2.25
CA LEU A 101 1.58 1.62 -2.71
C LEU A 101 1.23 0.18 -3.10
N SER A 102 0.16 -0.39 -2.53
CA SER A 102 -0.34 -1.72 -2.91
C SER A 102 -0.97 -1.76 -4.32
N SER A 103 -1.22 -0.59 -4.92
CA SER A 103 -1.89 -0.49 -6.22
C SER A 103 -1.11 -1.19 -7.32
N LYS A 104 -1.82 -2.02 -8.05
CA LYS A 104 -1.31 -2.85 -9.12
C LYS A 104 -1.53 -2.23 -10.48
N ASP A 105 -0.63 -2.62 -11.36
CA ASP A 105 -0.64 -2.28 -12.77
C ASP A 105 -1.41 -3.38 -13.57
N ASN A 106 -1.48 -3.27 -14.90
CA ASN A 106 -2.19 -4.25 -15.74
C ASN A 106 -1.63 -5.69 -15.67
N ASN A 107 -0.37 -5.85 -15.26
CA ASN A 107 0.27 -7.15 -15.05
C ASN A 107 0.12 -7.63 -13.60
N GLY A 108 -0.58 -6.87 -12.76
CA GLY A 108 -0.71 -7.16 -11.33
C GLY A 108 0.49 -6.69 -10.51
N LEU A 109 1.45 -5.99 -11.11
CA LEU A 109 2.66 -5.55 -10.42
C LEU A 109 2.38 -4.28 -9.63
N ASN A 110 2.85 -4.24 -8.38
CA ASN A 110 2.89 -3.02 -7.60
C ASN A 110 4.29 -2.35 -7.69
N VAL A 111 4.46 -1.23 -7.00
CA VAL A 111 5.70 -0.46 -7.03
C VAL A 111 6.89 -1.20 -6.42
N LEU A 112 6.66 -2.07 -5.42
CA LEU A 112 7.74 -2.87 -4.83
C LEU A 112 8.22 -3.96 -5.80
N HIS A 113 7.34 -4.59 -6.59
CA HIS A 113 7.76 -5.52 -7.64
C HIS A 113 8.71 -4.84 -8.63
N LYS A 114 8.38 -3.61 -9.04
CA LYS A 114 9.20 -2.82 -9.97
C LYS A 114 10.54 -2.44 -9.34
N ALA A 115 10.54 -1.89 -8.13
CA ALA A 115 11.77 -1.55 -7.41
C ALA A 115 12.69 -2.78 -7.22
N ALA A 116 12.10 -3.92 -6.84
CA ALA A 116 12.82 -5.18 -6.66
C ALA A 116 13.44 -5.69 -7.97
N GLY A 117 12.68 -5.69 -9.06
CA GLY A 117 13.16 -6.14 -10.37
C GLY A 117 14.25 -5.25 -10.96
N PHE A 118 14.21 -3.94 -10.72
CA PHE A 118 15.27 -3.01 -11.12
C PHE A 118 16.47 -2.97 -10.17
N GLY A 119 16.36 -3.53 -8.96
CA GLY A 119 17.41 -3.44 -7.93
C GLY A 119 17.52 -2.06 -7.28
N TYR A 120 16.44 -1.28 -7.23
CA TYR A 120 16.43 0.04 -6.60
C TYR A 120 16.31 -0.07 -5.08
N VAL A 121 17.41 -0.42 -4.42
CA VAL A 121 17.48 -0.73 -2.97
C VAL A 121 16.96 0.42 -2.11
N GLU A 122 17.41 1.64 -2.35
CA GLU A 122 16.98 2.84 -1.60
C GLU A 122 15.48 3.08 -1.72
N LEU A 123 14.93 2.94 -2.94
CA LEU A 123 13.50 3.10 -3.18
C LEU A 123 12.68 1.97 -2.53
N ALA A 124 13.18 0.73 -2.55
CA ALA A 124 12.52 -0.39 -1.88
C ALA A 124 12.44 -0.17 -0.36
N GLN A 125 13.51 0.35 0.26
CA GLN A 125 13.51 0.72 1.68
C GLN A 125 12.48 1.80 2.00
N GLU A 126 12.39 2.85 1.18
CA GLU A 126 11.38 3.92 1.29
C GLU A 126 9.96 3.36 1.20
N ILE A 127 9.68 2.50 0.22
CA ILE A 127 8.38 1.85 0.04
C ILE A 127 8.02 1.01 1.27
N LEU A 128 8.95 0.19 1.76
CA LEU A 128 8.74 -0.71 2.90
C LEU A 128 8.62 0.03 4.23
N SER A 129 9.34 1.13 4.41
CA SER A 129 9.21 2.02 5.57
C SER A 129 7.80 2.62 5.66
N LYS A 130 7.22 3.01 4.52
CA LYS A 130 5.87 3.58 4.46
C LYS A 130 4.77 2.52 4.54
N TYR A 131 4.95 1.36 3.90
CA TYR A 131 3.92 0.32 3.86
C TYR A 131 4.53 -1.10 3.81
N PRO A 132 4.93 -1.66 4.97
CA PRO A 132 5.64 -2.95 5.03
C PRO A 132 4.76 -4.15 4.62
N ALA A 133 3.42 -4.02 4.73
CA ALA A 133 2.49 -5.09 4.39
C ALA A 133 2.50 -5.50 2.90
N ILE A 134 3.15 -4.73 2.03
CA ILE A 134 3.27 -5.00 0.59
C ILE A 134 4.26 -6.11 0.23
N ILE A 135 5.13 -6.52 1.17
CA ILE A 135 6.27 -7.41 0.94
C ILE A 135 5.92 -8.74 0.24
N ASN A 136 4.75 -9.30 0.56
CA ASN A 136 4.27 -10.59 0.04
C ASN A 136 3.13 -10.45 -0.99
N ALA A 137 2.92 -9.25 -1.54
CA ALA A 137 1.93 -9.04 -2.59
C ALA A 137 2.24 -9.91 -3.81
N GLN A 138 1.20 -10.40 -4.49
CA GLN A 138 1.33 -11.23 -5.68
C GLN A 138 0.82 -10.51 -6.93
N ASP A 139 1.55 -10.68 -8.03
CA ASP A 139 1.14 -10.26 -9.36
C ASP A 139 0.15 -11.25 -10.00
N ASN A 140 -0.18 -11.05 -11.28
CA ASN A 140 -1.11 -11.93 -12.01
C ASN A 140 -0.54 -13.34 -12.25
N GLU A 141 0.78 -13.51 -12.19
CA GLU A 141 1.47 -14.80 -12.31
C GLU A 141 1.76 -15.45 -10.94
N GLY A 142 1.28 -14.85 -9.85
CA GLY A 142 1.49 -15.32 -8.49
C GLY A 142 2.88 -15.01 -7.94
N LYS A 143 3.73 -14.29 -8.68
CA LYS A 143 5.07 -13.89 -8.26
C LYS A 143 5.00 -12.76 -7.25
N THR A 144 5.92 -12.78 -6.30
CA THR A 144 6.12 -11.75 -5.28
C THR A 144 7.30 -10.85 -5.63
N PRO A 145 7.48 -9.68 -4.97
CA PRO A 145 8.66 -8.86 -5.18
C PRO A 145 9.99 -9.63 -5.01
N LEU A 146 10.03 -10.62 -4.11
CA LEU A 146 11.20 -11.48 -3.92
C LEU A 146 11.55 -12.31 -5.17
N HIS A 147 10.56 -12.74 -5.96
CA HIS A 147 10.81 -13.42 -7.24
C HIS A 147 11.53 -12.49 -8.22
N TYR A 148 11.16 -11.21 -8.24
CA TYR A 148 11.79 -10.19 -9.07
C TYR A 148 13.17 -9.80 -8.56
N ALA A 149 13.39 -9.76 -7.24
CA ALA A 149 14.71 -9.52 -6.67
C ALA A 149 15.70 -10.65 -7.02
N ALA A 150 15.23 -11.90 -7.13
CA ALA A 150 16.09 -13.05 -7.40
C ALA A 150 16.83 -12.96 -8.75
N ILE A 151 16.25 -12.26 -9.74
CA ILE A 151 16.89 -12.08 -11.07
C ILE A 151 17.76 -10.84 -11.15
N CYS A 152 17.77 -10.00 -10.12
CA CYS A 152 18.57 -8.78 -10.09
C CYS A 152 20.07 -9.12 -10.08
N LYS A 153 20.86 -8.30 -10.77
CA LYS A 153 22.33 -8.45 -10.86
C LYS A 153 23.05 -7.55 -9.85
N ASP A 154 22.51 -7.45 -8.65
CA ASP A 154 23.02 -6.63 -7.55
C ASP A 154 23.82 -7.42 -6.52
N GLY A 155 24.12 -8.70 -6.80
CA GLY A 155 24.82 -9.59 -5.88
C GLY A 155 23.91 -10.21 -4.81
N GLY A 156 22.59 -9.99 -4.87
CA GLY A 156 21.64 -10.49 -3.87
C GLY A 156 21.23 -9.45 -2.83
N ILE A 157 21.74 -8.22 -2.91
CA ILE A 157 21.45 -7.17 -1.92
C ILE A 157 19.94 -6.92 -1.79
N MET A 158 19.21 -6.78 -2.89
CA MET A 158 17.76 -6.61 -2.87
C MET A 158 17.05 -7.85 -2.35
N TYR A 159 17.55 -9.05 -2.70
CA TYR A 159 16.95 -10.29 -2.23
C TYR A 159 17.03 -10.39 -0.70
N ASP A 160 18.22 -10.17 -0.16
CA ASP A 160 18.50 -10.24 1.27
C ASP A 160 17.72 -9.15 2.02
N LEU A 161 17.68 -7.91 1.48
CA LEU A 161 16.87 -6.82 2.02
C LEU A 161 15.39 -7.24 2.15
N LEU A 162 14.80 -7.82 1.11
CA LEU A 162 13.39 -8.22 1.17
C LEU A 162 13.16 -9.35 2.20
N VAL A 163 14.10 -10.29 2.31
CA VAL A 163 14.04 -11.36 3.33
C VAL A 163 14.14 -10.78 4.74
N ASP A 164 15.03 -9.81 4.97
CA ASP A 164 15.18 -9.13 6.27
C ASP A 164 13.90 -8.39 6.69
N TYR A 165 13.16 -7.86 5.71
CA TYR A 165 11.84 -7.25 5.92
C TYR A 165 10.68 -8.27 6.04
N GLY A 166 10.96 -9.57 5.97
CA GLY A 166 9.98 -10.65 6.19
C GLY A 166 9.32 -11.19 4.92
N ALA A 167 9.97 -11.12 3.77
CA ALA A 167 9.50 -11.80 2.56
C ALA A 167 9.49 -13.32 2.74
N ASP A 168 8.43 -13.98 2.27
CA ASP A 168 8.33 -15.44 2.31
C ASP A 168 9.08 -16.07 1.13
N GLU A 169 10.25 -16.64 1.42
CA GLU A 169 11.10 -17.35 0.46
C GLU A 169 10.43 -18.60 -0.14
N ASN A 170 9.50 -19.21 0.61
CA ASN A 170 8.81 -20.44 0.21
C ASN A 170 7.55 -20.17 -0.61
N LYS A 171 7.16 -18.89 -0.76
CA LYS A 171 6.00 -18.53 -1.56
C LYS A 171 6.23 -18.94 -3.01
N MET A 172 5.31 -19.74 -3.53
CA MET A 172 5.35 -20.23 -4.89
C MET A 172 4.50 -19.38 -5.82
N ASP A 173 5.00 -19.18 -7.05
CA ASP A 173 4.24 -18.59 -8.14
C ASP A 173 3.19 -19.58 -8.71
N ASN A 174 2.45 -19.15 -9.74
CA ASN A 174 1.45 -20.00 -10.40
C ASN A 174 2.08 -21.20 -11.12
N ARG A 175 3.40 -21.19 -11.39
CA ARG A 175 4.17 -22.29 -11.97
C ARG A 175 4.75 -23.23 -10.91
N GLN A 176 4.38 -23.04 -9.63
CA GLN A 176 4.89 -23.79 -8.50
C GLN A 176 6.42 -23.67 -8.34
N LYS A 177 6.96 -22.47 -8.62
CA LYS A 177 8.39 -22.15 -8.47
C LYS A 177 8.58 -21.14 -7.34
N PRO A 178 9.53 -21.36 -6.42
CA PRO A 178 9.91 -20.36 -5.42
C PRO A 178 10.82 -19.30 -6.03
N ALA A 179 10.98 -18.16 -5.36
CA ALA A 179 11.80 -17.04 -5.82
C ALA A 179 13.24 -17.45 -6.18
N ILE A 180 13.89 -18.26 -5.35
CA ILE A 180 15.28 -18.72 -5.55
C ILE A 180 15.48 -19.49 -6.87
N PHE A 181 14.42 -20.12 -7.40
CA PHE A 181 14.49 -20.85 -8.67
C PHE A 181 14.95 -19.94 -9.84
N TYR A 182 14.57 -18.67 -9.80
CA TYR A 182 14.83 -17.69 -10.86
C TYR A 182 16.25 -17.10 -10.80
N LYS A 183 16.99 -17.26 -9.69
CA LYS A 183 18.34 -16.69 -9.50
C LYS A 183 19.36 -17.12 -10.57
N SER A 184 19.20 -18.33 -11.10
CA SER A 184 20.05 -18.87 -12.19
C SER A 184 19.40 -18.79 -13.58
N ARG A 185 18.17 -18.29 -13.69
CA ARG A 185 17.32 -18.32 -14.90
C ARG A 185 16.64 -16.98 -15.14
N ALA A 186 17.42 -15.90 -15.17
CA ALA A 186 16.90 -14.56 -15.43
C ALA A 186 16.17 -14.46 -16.79
N SER A 187 16.48 -15.33 -17.77
CA SER A 187 15.79 -15.41 -19.06
C SER A 187 14.33 -15.83 -18.97
N ASP A 188 13.93 -16.52 -17.90
CA ASP A 188 12.58 -17.08 -17.76
C ASP A 188 11.57 -16.07 -17.19
N MET A 189 12.03 -14.85 -16.88
CA MET A 189 11.21 -13.77 -16.38
C MET A 189 11.14 -12.64 -17.41
N ASP A 190 9.93 -12.12 -17.65
CA ASP A 190 9.73 -11.00 -18.54
C ASP A 190 9.99 -9.66 -17.83
N MET A 191 11.14 -9.07 -18.11
CA MET A 191 11.52 -7.74 -17.60
C MET A 191 10.75 -6.59 -18.24
N ALA A 192 10.17 -6.80 -19.43
CA ALA A 192 9.40 -5.75 -20.10
C ALA A 192 8.15 -5.38 -19.29
N SER A 193 7.61 -6.34 -18.53
CA SER A 193 6.44 -6.14 -17.66
C SER A 193 6.69 -5.08 -16.57
N LEU A 194 7.94 -4.89 -16.14
CA LEU A 194 8.31 -3.89 -15.11
C LEU A 194 8.14 -2.45 -15.57
N VAL A 195 8.27 -2.18 -16.87
CA VAL A 195 8.20 -0.82 -17.46
C VAL A 195 6.75 -0.38 -17.71
N MET A 196 5.77 -1.26 -17.50
CA MET A 196 4.37 -0.96 -17.73
C MET A 196 3.87 0.14 -16.77
N ILE A 197 3.20 1.16 -17.31
CA ILE A 197 2.63 2.28 -16.54
C ILE A 197 1.10 2.11 -16.47
N PRO A 198 0.49 2.13 -15.27
CA PRO A 198 -0.96 2.05 -15.12
C PRO A 198 -1.71 3.13 -15.94
N ASP A 199 -2.85 2.75 -16.51
CA ASP A 199 -3.72 3.71 -17.20
C ASP A 199 -4.31 4.71 -16.20
N ALA A 200 -4.31 5.98 -16.59
CA ALA A 200 -4.94 7.05 -15.82
C ALA A 200 -5.64 8.04 -16.76
N PRO A 201 -6.91 8.36 -16.50
CA PRO A 201 -7.63 9.34 -17.29
C PRO A 201 -6.97 10.72 -17.19
N ARG A 202 -7.02 11.49 -18.28
CA ARG A 202 -6.63 12.91 -18.23
C ARG A 202 -7.64 13.66 -17.36
N VAL A 203 -7.15 14.22 -16.26
CA VAL A 203 -7.90 15.15 -15.40
C VAL A 203 -7.51 16.58 -15.73
N SER A 204 -8.45 17.51 -15.62
CA SER A 204 -8.22 18.94 -15.91
C SER A 204 -7.41 19.66 -14.83
N SER A 205 -7.41 19.12 -13.61
CA SER A 205 -6.63 19.60 -12.47
C SER A 205 -5.83 18.43 -11.90
N LEU A 206 -4.59 18.69 -11.45
CA LEU A 206 -3.75 17.70 -10.76
C LEU A 206 -4.08 17.62 -9.26
N THR A 207 -4.98 18.48 -8.77
CA THR A 207 -5.39 18.51 -7.36
C THR A 207 -6.68 17.71 -7.14
N TYR A 208 -6.74 17.02 -6.01
CA TYR A 208 -7.94 16.31 -5.58
C TYR A 208 -9.15 17.27 -5.47
N PRO A 209 -10.38 16.77 -5.67
CA PRO A 209 -11.60 17.53 -5.41
C PRO A 209 -11.58 18.14 -3.99
N ARG A 210 -12.06 19.38 -3.83
CA ARG A 210 -12.03 20.09 -2.52
C ARG A 210 -12.75 19.35 -1.38
N ASN A 211 -13.66 18.45 -1.72
CA ASN A 211 -14.46 17.64 -0.82
C ASN A 211 -13.87 16.24 -0.56
N TRP A 212 -12.67 15.95 -1.07
CA TRP A 212 -11.98 14.67 -0.90
C TRP A 212 -11.25 14.59 0.43
N ASP A 213 -11.31 13.42 1.05
CA ASP A 213 -10.64 13.12 2.31
C ASP A 213 -10.29 11.63 2.33
N TRP A 214 -9.01 11.29 2.52
CA TRP A 214 -8.52 9.91 2.54
C TRP A 214 -9.12 9.08 3.68
N ARG A 215 -9.62 9.70 4.75
CA ARG A 215 -10.38 9.01 5.82
C ARG A 215 -11.68 8.37 5.34
N ILE A 216 -12.22 8.83 4.19
CA ILE A 216 -13.36 8.19 3.53
C ILE A 216 -13.04 6.74 3.14
N ILE A 217 -11.77 6.45 2.88
CA ILE A 217 -11.31 5.13 2.49
C ILE A 217 -11.12 4.23 3.72
N GLU A 218 -10.64 4.79 4.82
CA GLU A 218 -10.21 4.04 6.02
C GLU A 218 -11.36 3.61 6.95
N THR A 219 -12.49 4.31 6.92
CA THR A 219 -13.56 4.15 7.92
C THR A 219 -14.67 3.22 7.44
N ASP A 220 -14.78 1.96 7.88
CA ASP A 220 -16.08 1.24 7.73
C ASP A 220 -17.16 1.77 8.69
N GLN A 221 -16.86 2.84 9.44
CA GLN A 221 -17.82 3.49 10.32
C GLN A 221 -18.66 4.57 9.59
N PRO A 222 -19.95 4.67 9.90
CA PRO A 222 -20.79 5.75 9.40
C PRO A 222 -20.22 7.09 9.88
N LEU A 223 -20.03 8.03 8.95
CA LEU A 223 -19.69 9.42 9.24
C LEU A 223 -20.76 9.99 10.18
N THR A 224 -20.53 9.95 11.49
CA THR A 224 -21.35 10.69 12.43
C THR A 224 -21.08 12.17 12.19
N ARG A 225 -22.01 12.77 11.42
CA ARG A 225 -22.44 14.16 11.43
C ARG A 225 -21.42 15.11 12.05
N ILE A 226 -20.70 15.85 11.21
CA ILE A 226 -20.06 17.11 11.59
C ILE A 226 -21.17 17.98 12.17
N LYS A 227 -21.27 18.04 13.50
CA LYS A 227 -22.04 19.08 14.16
C LYS A 227 -21.21 20.35 14.01
N HIS A 228 -21.65 21.25 13.15
CA HIS A 228 -21.35 22.65 13.34
C HIS A 228 -21.95 23.05 14.69
N THR A 229 -21.11 23.16 15.73
CA THR A 229 -21.47 23.89 16.94
C THR A 229 -20.77 25.23 16.85
N GLY A 230 -21.52 26.22 16.36
CA GLY A 230 -21.24 27.61 16.70
C GLY A 230 -21.35 27.77 18.20
N ASN A 231 -20.45 28.58 18.74
CA ASN A 231 -20.40 29.03 20.11
C ASN A 231 -21.79 29.40 20.64
N ASN A 232 -22.15 28.83 21.78
CA ASN A 232 -22.71 29.56 22.89
C ASN A 232 -22.44 28.76 24.16
N ALA A 233 -21.96 29.49 25.16
CA ALA A 233 -21.57 29.03 26.46
C ALA A 233 -22.77 28.55 27.28
N ASP A 234 -22.53 27.57 28.16
CA ASP A 234 -22.77 27.63 29.60
C ASP A 234 -23.05 26.22 30.19
N ASP A 235 -22.39 25.99 31.32
CA ASP A 235 -22.61 25.01 32.40
C ASP A 235 -22.31 23.50 32.22
N ASP A 236 -21.17 23.13 32.84
CA ASP A 236 -21.07 22.21 33.99
C ASP A 236 -21.60 20.77 33.90
N SER A 237 -20.68 19.83 33.62
CA SER A 237 -20.46 18.72 34.56
C SER A 237 -19.19 17.90 34.30
N ALA A 238 -18.47 17.69 35.39
CA ALA A 238 -17.29 16.87 35.65
C ALA A 238 -17.30 15.45 35.06
N PHE A 239 -16.15 15.01 34.52
CA PHE A 239 -15.17 14.15 35.22
C PHE A 239 -14.02 13.82 34.24
N GLY A 240 -12.85 14.42 34.43
CA GLY A 240 -11.66 14.15 33.63
C GLY A 240 -10.88 12.96 34.19
N SER A 241 -10.67 11.92 33.37
CA SER A 241 -9.58 10.95 33.57
C SER A 241 -8.66 11.05 32.37
N ALA A 242 -7.55 11.75 32.59
CA ALA A 242 -6.44 11.88 31.67
C ALA A 242 -5.52 10.66 31.81
N GLU A 243 -5.83 9.56 31.12
CA GLU A 243 -4.92 8.40 31.10
C GLU A 243 -5.09 7.53 29.84
N SER A 244 -5.13 8.15 28.66
CA SER A 244 -5.15 7.39 27.39
C SER A 244 -4.36 8.02 26.25
N ALA A 245 -3.71 9.17 26.47
CA ALA A 245 -2.90 9.85 25.45
C ALA A 245 -1.42 9.46 25.45
N LYS A 246 -0.94 8.72 26.46
CA LYS A 246 0.49 8.37 26.59
C LYS A 246 0.88 7.02 25.99
N LEU A 247 -0.08 6.15 25.66
CA LEU A 247 0.17 4.77 25.22
C LEU A 247 0.26 4.59 23.69
N ALA A 248 -0.11 5.60 22.91
CA ALA A 248 -0.03 5.53 21.44
C ALA A 248 1.30 6.05 20.89
N GLU A 249 2.00 6.92 21.64
CA GLU A 249 3.31 7.46 21.25
C GLU A 249 4.45 6.46 21.51
N ASP A 250 4.33 5.66 22.58
CA ASP A 250 5.35 4.70 23.02
C ASP A 250 5.47 3.46 22.11
N ALA A 251 4.36 2.96 21.54
CA ALA A 251 4.41 1.74 20.72
C ALA A 251 5.10 1.94 19.36
N SER A 252 5.06 3.17 18.81
CA SER A 252 5.75 3.49 17.55
C SER A 252 7.25 3.75 17.78
N THR A 253 7.60 4.34 18.94
CA THR A 253 9.00 4.55 19.33
C THR A 253 9.69 3.25 19.73
N GLU A 254 9.02 2.30 20.38
CA GLU A 254 9.61 1.00 20.71
C GLU A 254 10.00 0.18 19.47
N VAL A 255 9.15 0.13 18.44
CA VAL A 255 9.45 -0.63 17.20
C VAL A 255 10.60 0.01 16.42
N LEU A 256 10.63 1.35 16.33
CA LEU A 256 11.76 2.08 15.71
C LEU A 256 13.05 1.93 16.53
N THR A 257 12.97 1.89 17.86
CA THR A 257 14.12 1.71 18.74
C THR A 257 14.69 0.29 18.64
N ILE A 258 13.84 -0.73 18.53
CA ILE A 258 14.26 -2.13 18.35
C ILE A 258 14.97 -2.32 17.00
N ILE A 259 14.45 -1.73 15.92
CA ILE A 259 15.09 -1.79 14.59
C ILE A 259 16.44 -1.07 14.61
N THR A 260 16.51 0.12 15.21
CA THR A 260 17.75 0.92 15.28
C THR A 260 18.82 0.25 16.17
N LEU A 261 18.42 -0.36 17.29
CA LEU A 261 19.35 -1.10 18.17
C LEU A 261 19.87 -2.37 17.50
N ARG A 262 19.05 -3.07 16.70
CA ARG A 262 19.49 -4.27 15.97
C ARG A 262 20.51 -3.93 14.89
N MET A 263 20.30 -2.85 14.14
CA MET A 263 21.28 -2.35 13.15
C MET A 263 22.59 -1.88 13.80
N SER A 264 22.54 -1.30 15.01
CA SER A 264 23.73 -0.84 15.73
C SER A 264 24.53 -1.98 16.37
N LEU A 265 23.87 -3.07 16.78
CA LEU A 265 24.53 -4.27 17.33
C LEU A 265 25.24 -5.10 16.25
N GLU A 266 24.69 -5.20 15.04
CA GLU A 266 25.33 -5.91 13.92
C GLU A 266 26.55 -5.15 13.38
N ALA A 267 26.56 -3.81 13.43
CA ALA A 267 27.73 -3.00 13.08
C ALA A 267 28.90 -3.15 14.08
N ARG A 268 28.65 -3.60 15.32
CA ARG A 268 29.69 -3.83 16.35
C ARG A 268 30.27 -5.25 16.33
N LEU A 269 29.68 -6.19 15.59
CA LEU A 269 30.18 -7.56 15.47
C LEU A 269 31.19 -7.75 14.32
N PHE A 270 31.47 -6.69 13.52
CA PHE A 270 32.39 -6.75 12.38
C PHE A 270 33.77 -6.09 12.59
N THR A 271 34.08 -5.60 13.79
CA THR A 271 35.45 -5.17 14.12
C THR A 271 36.20 -6.30 14.82
N ILE A 272 36.75 -7.22 14.04
CA ILE A 272 37.84 -8.09 14.50
C ILE A 272 39.11 -7.23 14.51
N PRO A 273 39.83 -7.09 15.64
CA PRO A 273 41.14 -6.45 15.62
C PRO A 273 42.13 -7.41 14.96
N ASP A 274 42.76 -6.96 13.87
CA ASP A 274 43.97 -7.56 13.33
C ASP A 274 45.11 -7.37 14.36
N ASP A 275 45.57 -8.47 14.96
CA ASP A 275 46.90 -8.63 15.54
C ASP A 275 47.76 -9.50 14.61
#